data_AF-K1SQT5-F1
#
_entry.id   AF-K1SQT5-F1
#
_cell.length_a   1.000
_cell.length_b   1.000
_cell.length_c   1.000
_cell.angle_alpha   90.00
_cell.angle_beta   90.00
_cell.angle_gamma   90.00
#
_symmetry.space_group_name_H-M   'P 1'
#
loop_
_entity.id
_entity.type
_entity.pdbx_description
1 polymer ?
#
loop_
_entity_poly.entity_id
_entity_poly.type
_entity_poly.pdbx_seq_one_letter_code
_entity_poly.pdbx_strand_id
1 'polypeptide(L)'
;MYLYNSDDKYPPLNGVEVSLPEFKEYKCQGGKKIIMKAHFGHRVYKDVNIPIPYTGKILLGDGFMREYYIHMGFQRGWAYKKLIELVFEEGILLECNDLSHIAKAQREAMAQGNINPQRPDGDILSKFVDDSFSLDYADKAWWME
;
A
#
# COMPACT_ATOMS: atom_id res chain seq x y z
N MET A 1 -4.29 10.73 11.02
CA MET A 1 -5.61 10.09 11.18
C MET A 1 -6.71 11.13 10.99
N TYR A 2 -7.73 10.84 10.18
CA TYR A 2 -8.91 11.71 10.03
C TYR A 2 -10.05 11.20 10.91
N LEU A 3 -10.64 12.07 11.73
CA LEU A 3 -11.76 11.74 12.61
C LEU A 3 -12.88 12.74 12.42
N TYR A 4 -14.11 12.25 12.46
CA TYR A 4 -15.30 13.08 12.55
C TYR A 4 -16.03 12.77 13.85
N ASN A 5 -16.36 13.82 14.59
CA ASN A 5 -17.22 13.76 15.75
C ASN A 5 -18.37 14.76 15.57
N SER A 6 -19.61 14.29 15.71
CA SER A 6 -20.83 15.11 15.60
C SER A 6 -20.88 16.23 16.64
N ASP A 7 -20.25 16.04 17.79
CA ASP A 7 -20.33 16.97 18.92
C ASP A 7 -19.23 18.05 18.85
N ASP A 8 -18.42 18.06 17.78
CA ASP A 8 -17.22 18.90 17.55
C ASP A 8 -16.21 18.84 18.72
N LYS A 9 -16.23 17.75 19.51
CA LYS A 9 -15.28 17.48 20.60
C LYS A 9 -14.19 16.52 20.15
N TYR A 10 -12.94 16.96 20.27
CA TYR A 10 -11.78 16.21 19.80
C TYR A 10 -10.75 16.13 20.92
N PRO A 11 -10.85 15.11 21.80
CA PRO A 11 -9.90 14.97 22.90
C PRO A 11 -8.48 14.70 22.36
N PRO A 12 -7.44 14.99 23.14
CA PRO A 12 -6.08 14.63 22.76
C PRO A 12 -5.97 13.11 22.64
N LEU A 13 -5.28 12.63 21.60
CA LEU A 13 -5.02 11.21 21.39
C LEU A 13 -3.54 10.96 21.63
N ASN A 14 -3.19 10.14 22.62
CA ASN A 14 -1.80 9.97 23.08
C ASN A 14 -1.08 11.31 23.35
N GLY A 15 -1.79 12.29 23.91
CA GLY A 15 -1.26 13.63 24.18
C GLY A 15 -1.13 14.53 22.94
N VAL A 16 -1.51 14.05 21.76
CA VAL A 16 -1.54 14.85 20.53
C VAL A 16 -2.90 15.53 20.39
N GLU A 17 -2.86 16.85 20.34
CA GLU A 17 -4.03 17.68 20.06
C GLU A 17 -4.48 17.57 18.60
N VAL A 18 -5.78 17.75 18.39
CA VAL A 18 -6.34 17.80 17.05
C VAL A 18 -5.83 19.03 16.29
N SER A 19 -5.63 18.91 14.98
CA SER A 19 -5.32 20.07 14.15
C SER A 19 -6.46 21.08 14.17
N LEU A 20 -6.10 22.36 14.06
CA LEU A 20 -7.07 23.42 13.84
C LEU A 20 -7.90 23.16 12.57
N PRO A 21 -9.15 23.67 12.53
CA PRO A 21 -9.97 23.57 11.32
C PRO A 21 -9.25 24.28 10.17
N GLU A 22 -9.04 23.55 9.09
CA GLU A 22 -8.67 24.15 7.82
C GLU A 22 -9.94 24.45 7.02
N PHE A 23 -9.92 25.53 6.25
CA PHE A 23 -11.03 25.93 5.38
C PHE A 23 -10.53 26.01 3.94
N LYS A 24 -11.36 25.54 2.99
CA LYS A 24 -11.07 25.60 1.56
C LYS A 24 -12.17 26.37 0.84
N GLU A 25 -11.75 27.15 -0.16
CA GLU A 25 -12.65 27.81 -1.10
C GLU A 25 -13.03 26.84 -2.22
N TYR A 26 -14.33 26.76 -2.50
CA TYR A 26 -14.88 25.98 -3.59
C TYR A 26 -15.63 26.91 -4.54
N LYS A 27 -15.45 26.69 -5.85
CA LYS A 27 -16.22 27.38 -6.89
C LYS A 27 -17.42 26.52 -7.26
N CYS A 28 -18.62 27.06 -7.07
CA CYS A 28 -19.87 26.43 -7.48
C CYS A 28 -20.21 26.80 -8.93
N GLN A 29 -21.12 26.04 -9.55
CA GLN A 29 -21.73 26.41 -10.83
C GLN A 29 -22.36 27.81 -10.71
N GLY A 30 -22.09 28.67 -11.70
CA GLY A 30 -22.49 30.09 -11.68
C GLY A 30 -21.47 31.05 -11.05
N GLY A 31 -20.26 30.59 -10.71
CA GLY A 31 -19.14 31.46 -10.28
C GLY A 31 -19.20 31.89 -8.80
N LYS A 32 -20.21 31.44 -8.06
CA LYS A 32 -20.31 31.65 -6.61
C LYS A 32 -19.18 30.93 -5.89
N LYS A 33 -18.46 31.64 -5.04
CA LYS A 33 -17.45 31.08 -4.14
C LYS A 33 -18.08 30.77 -2.79
N ILE A 34 -17.83 29.58 -2.28
CA ILE A 34 -18.18 29.19 -0.92
C ILE A 34 -16.93 28.76 -0.17
N ILE A 35 -16.86 29.06 1.12
CA ILE A 35 -15.80 28.59 2.01
C ILE A 35 -16.41 27.49 2.86
N MET A 36 -15.82 26.30 2.82
CA MET A 36 -16.25 25.15 3.63
C MET A 36 -15.06 24.60 4.42
N LYS A 37 -15.36 23.91 5.53
CA LYS A 37 -14.34 23.16 6.26
C LYS A 37 -13.67 22.17 5.29
N ALA A 38 -12.35 22.15 5.28
CA ALA A 38 -11.57 21.17 4.54
C ALA A 38 -11.92 19.75 5.03
N HIS A 39 -11.56 18.75 4.21
CA HIS A 39 -11.75 17.34 4.56
C HIS A 39 -13.18 16.98 4.96
N PHE A 40 -14.19 17.65 4.39
CA PHE A 40 -15.62 17.40 4.67
C PHE A 40 -15.99 17.46 6.16
N GLY A 41 -15.33 18.33 6.92
CA GLY A 41 -15.57 18.50 8.35
C GLY A 41 -14.83 17.51 9.25
N HIS A 42 -14.07 16.57 8.68
CA HIS A 42 -13.15 15.74 9.44
C HIS A 42 -11.97 16.58 9.95
N ARG A 43 -11.47 16.22 11.13
CA ARG A 43 -10.26 16.79 11.73
C ARG A 43 -9.08 15.86 11.61
N VAL A 44 -7.88 16.41 11.62
CA VAL A 44 -6.65 15.64 11.45
C VAL A 44 -5.92 15.57 12.78
N TYR A 45 -5.57 14.37 13.20
CA TYR A 45 -4.51 14.15 14.17
C TYR A 45 -3.25 13.69 13.43
N LYS A 46 -2.14 14.38 13.66
CA LYS A 46 -0.83 14.07 13.05
C LYS A 46 0.09 13.50 14.12
N ASP A 47 0.86 12.48 13.78
CA ASP A 47 1.90 11.94 14.67
C ASP A 47 1.37 11.43 16.02
N VAL A 48 0.16 10.86 16.01
CA VAL A 48 -0.55 10.34 17.20
C VAL A 48 0.17 9.16 17.86
N ASN A 49 1.15 8.58 17.18
CA ASN A 49 1.86 7.39 17.65
C ASN A 49 0.89 6.29 18.10
N ILE A 50 -0.17 6.04 17.31
CA ILE A 50 -1.11 4.95 17.59
C ILE A 50 -0.42 3.65 17.17
N PRO A 51 -0.12 2.73 18.10
CA PRO A 51 0.41 1.43 17.74
C PRO A 51 -0.67 0.69 16.95
N ILE A 52 -0.30 0.18 15.79
CA ILE A 52 -1.13 -0.79 15.06
C ILE A 52 -0.68 -2.15 15.58
N PRO A 53 -1.51 -2.91 16.32
CA PRO A 53 -1.13 -4.20 16.89
C PRO A 53 -1.08 -5.26 15.78
N TYR A 54 -0.11 -5.11 14.89
CA TYR A 54 0.08 -5.93 13.72
C TYR A 54 1.32 -6.80 13.92
N THR A 55 1.12 -8.11 13.77
CA THR A 55 2.20 -9.10 13.68
C THR A 55 2.14 -9.71 12.30
N GLY A 56 3.26 -9.66 11.58
CA GLY A 56 3.32 -10.14 10.20
C GLY A 56 4.35 -9.40 9.37
N LYS A 57 4.25 -9.55 8.05
CA LYS A 57 5.20 -9.02 7.08
C LYS A 57 4.52 -8.08 6.10
N ILE A 58 5.16 -6.95 5.83
CA ILE A 58 4.73 -6.00 4.80
C ILE A 58 5.81 -5.94 3.72
N LEU A 59 5.41 -6.17 2.46
CA LEU A 59 6.28 -5.96 1.31
C LEU A 59 6.06 -4.59 0.69
N LEU A 60 7.15 -3.83 0.55
CA LEU A 60 7.17 -2.51 -0.07
C LEU A 60 7.93 -2.58 -1.39
N GLY A 61 7.21 -2.32 -2.47
CA GLY A 61 7.78 -2.18 -3.81
C GLY A 61 7.99 -0.72 -4.19
N ASP A 62 9.17 -0.38 -4.71
CA ASP A 62 9.45 0.92 -5.31
C ASP A 62 10.07 0.78 -6.71
N GLY A 63 9.82 1.77 -7.56
CA GLY A 63 10.25 1.77 -8.96
C GLY A 63 9.56 0.69 -9.79
N PHE A 64 8.22 0.69 -9.78
CA PHE A 64 7.40 -0.22 -10.56
C PHE A 64 7.77 -0.21 -12.06
N MET A 65 7.96 -1.40 -12.63
CA MET A 65 8.35 -1.61 -14.02
C MET A 65 7.15 -2.08 -14.84
N ARG A 66 6.69 -1.24 -15.78
CA ARG A 66 5.47 -1.50 -16.56
C ARG A 66 5.53 -2.76 -17.42
N GLU A 67 6.71 -3.20 -17.84
CA GLU A 67 6.88 -4.45 -18.59
C GLU A 67 6.50 -5.71 -17.79
N TYR A 68 6.42 -5.63 -16.46
CA TYR A 68 5.96 -6.71 -15.58
C TYR A 68 4.55 -6.49 -15.05
N TYR A 69 3.80 -5.54 -15.61
CA TYR A 69 2.46 -5.21 -15.16
C TYR A 69 1.47 -6.34 -15.40
N ILE A 70 0.65 -6.63 -14.39
CA ILE A 70 -0.44 -7.60 -14.46
C ILE A 70 -1.77 -6.83 -14.38
N HIS A 71 -2.67 -7.11 -15.33
CA HIS A 71 -3.95 -6.39 -15.44
C HIS A 71 -4.92 -6.63 -14.27
N MET A 72 -4.81 -7.78 -13.61
CA MET A 72 -5.76 -8.22 -12.58
C MET A 72 -5.06 -8.49 -11.25
N GLY A 73 -5.68 -8.05 -10.16
CA GLY A 73 -5.20 -8.29 -8.81
C GLY A 73 -3.99 -7.45 -8.41
N PHE A 74 -3.20 -7.98 -7.47
CA PHE A 74 -2.02 -7.33 -6.93
C PHE A 74 -0.79 -7.56 -7.81
N GLN A 75 0.01 -6.50 -7.97
CA GLN A 75 1.30 -6.61 -8.64
C GLN A 75 2.25 -7.48 -7.80
N ARG A 76 3.12 -8.23 -8.47
CA ARG A 76 4.05 -9.16 -7.83
C ARG A 76 5.36 -8.45 -7.43
N GLY A 77 6.05 -8.98 -6.43
CA GLY A 77 7.28 -8.36 -5.90
C GLY A 77 8.38 -8.14 -6.95
N TRP A 78 8.52 -9.05 -7.92
CA TRP A 78 9.50 -8.92 -9.01
C TRP A 78 9.24 -7.75 -9.97
N ALA A 79 8.03 -7.17 -9.98
CA ALA A 79 7.69 -6.04 -10.84
C ALA A 79 8.30 -4.70 -10.36
N TYR A 80 9.04 -4.70 -9.25
CA TYR A 80 9.63 -3.50 -8.65
C TYR A 80 11.16 -3.54 -8.69
N LYS A 81 11.79 -2.38 -8.88
CA LYS A 81 13.26 -2.22 -8.82
C LYS A 81 13.79 -2.50 -7.42
N LYS A 82 13.10 -1.95 -6.43
CA LYS A 82 13.41 -2.12 -5.02
C LYS A 82 12.28 -2.86 -4.34
N LEU A 83 12.64 -3.87 -3.55
CA LEU A 83 11.69 -4.68 -2.79
C LEU A 83 12.21 -4.81 -1.36
N ILE A 84 11.47 -4.27 -0.39
CA ILE A 84 11.81 -4.31 1.03
C ILE A 84 10.75 -5.10 1.78
N GLU A 85 11.16 -6.07 2.60
CA GLU A 85 10.30 -6.72 3.58
C GLU A 85 10.49 -6.04 4.94
N LEU A 86 9.37 -5.69 5.57
CA LEU A 86 9.31 -5.20 6.93
C LEU A 86 8.62 -6.26 7.79
N VAL A 87 9.29 -6.73 8.84
CA VAL A 87 8.75 -7.75 9.77
C VAL A 87 8.33 -7.06 11.05
N PHE A 88 7.08 -7.25 11.44
CA PHE A 88 6.48 -6.64 12.63
C PHE A 88 6.02 -7.68 13.64
N GLU A 89 6.14 -7.35 14.92
CA GLU A 89 5.51 -8.05 16.03
C GLU A 89 4.85 -7.02 16.96
N GLU A 90 3.54 -7.17 17.18
CA GLU A 90 2.73 -6.25 17.99
C GLU A 90 2.92 -4.76 17.63
N GLY A 91 3.13 -4.48 16.34
CA GLY A 91 3.36 -3.13 15.82
C GLY A 91 4.79 -2.61 15.92
N ILE A 92 5.72 -3.41 16.48
CA ILE A 92 7.14 -3.10 16.55
C ILE A 92 7.83 -3.64 15.31
N LEU A 93 8.56 -2.78 14.59
CA LEU A 93 9.40 -3.21 13.47
C LEU A 93 10.62 -3.96 14.02
N LEU A 94 10.72 -5.25 13.72
CA LEU A 94 11.83 -6.12 14.13
C LEU A 94 12.92 -6.16 13.07
N GLU A 95 12.55 -6.31 11.80
CA GLU A 95 13.49 -6.49 10.70
C GLU A 95 13.13 -5.65 9.47
N CYS A 96 14.14 -5.27 8.71
CA CYS A 96 14.04 -4.57 7.44
C CYS A 96 15.00 -5.22 6.45
N ASN A 97 14.46 -6.04 5.56
CA ASN A 97 15.24 -6.90 4.66
C ASN A 97 15.17 -6.35 3.23
N ASP A 98 16.34 -6.13 2.61
CA ASP A 98 16.42 -5.73 1.19
C ASP A 98 16.43 -6.96 0.28
N LEU A 99 15.33 -7.16 -0.42
CA LEU A 99 15.04 -8.29 -1.29
C LEU A 99 15.12 -7.93 -2.77
N SER A 100 15.64 -6.73 -3.08
CA SER A 100 15.73 -6.22 -4.45
C SER A 100 16.55 -7.14 -5.35
N HIS A 101 17.55 -7.81 -4.78
CA HIS A 101 18.38 -8.80 -5.47
C HIS A 101 17.56 -10.03 -5.89
N ILE A 102 16.62 -10.48 -5.05
CA ILE A 102 15.76 -11.62 -5.36
C ILE A 102 14.75 -11.25 -6.46
N ALA A 103 14.13 -10.07 -6.34
CA ALA A 103 13.26 -9.54 -7.39
C ALA A 103 13.98 -9.45 -8.74
N LYS A 104 15.26 -9.05 -8.74
CA LYS A 104 16.12 -9.02 -9.93
C LYS A 104 16.38 -10.42 -10.49
N ALA A 105 16.74 -11.38 -9.65
CA ALA A 105 16.97 -12.76 -10.07
C ALA A 105 15.74 -13.39 -10.72
N GLN A 106 14.53 -13.12 -10.18
CA GLN A 106 13.28 -13.60 -10.78
C GLN A 106 13.05 -13.01 -12.18
N ARG A 107 13.30 -11.71 -12.36
CA ARG A 107 13.24 -11.06 -13.69
C ARG A 107 14.23 -11.67 -14.68
N GLU A 108 15.45 -11.95 -14.25
CA GLU A 108 16.48 -12.56 -15.07
C GLU A 108 16.10 -14.00 -15.47
N ALA A 109 15.56 -14.78 -14.53
CA ALA A 109 15.06 -16.13 -14.82
C ALA A 109 13.90 -16.11 -15.82
N MET A 110 12.93 -15.19 -15.66
CA MET A 110 11.83 -15.02 -16.62
C MET A 110 12.34 -14.65 -18.02
N ALA A 111 13.33 -13.75 -18.11
CA ALA A 111 13.92 -13.35 -19.37
C ALA A 111 14.65 -14.52 -20.06
N GLN A 112 15.39 -15.34 -19.31
CA GLN A 112 16.06 -16.54 -19.83
C GLN A 112 15.07 -17.60 -20.30
N GLY A 113 13.95 -17.76 -19.59
CA GLY A 113 12.89 -18.71 -19.93
C GLY A 113 11.92 -18.23 -21.02
N ASN A 114 12.11 -17.02 -21.58
CA ASN A 114 11.16 -16.36 -22.49
C ASN A 114 9.72 -16.30 -21.92
N ILE A 115 9.58 -16.18 -20.60
CA ILE A 115 8.28 -16.12 -19.92
C ILE A 115 7.77 -14.68 -19.99
N ASN A 116 6.57 -14.49 -20.53
CA ASN A 116 5.90 -13.19 -20.53
C ASN A 116 4.86 -13.13 -19.39
N PRO A 117 5.12 -12.39 -18.29
CA PRO A 117 4.20 -12.32 -17.15
C PRO A 117 2.90 -11.57 -17.46
N GLN A 118 2.82 -10.84 -18.58
CA GLN A 118 1.59 -10.18 -19.04
C GLN A 118 0.64 -11.15 -19.75
N ARG A 119 1.16 -12.30 -20.20
CA ARG A 119 0.42 -13.31 -20.96
C ARG A 119 0.71 -14.70 -20.39
N PRO A 120 0.15 -15.02 -19.22
CA PRO A 120 0.16 -16.39 -18.72
C PRO A 120 -0.63 -17.27 -19.70
N ASP A 121 0.04 -18.23 -20.33
CA ASP A 121 -0.57 -19.13 -21.33
C ASP A 121 -1.01 -20.47 -20.69
N GLY A 122 -2.04 -21.09 -21.28
CA GLY A 122 -2.44 -22.49 -21.03
C GLY A 122 -3.13 -22.78 -19.70
N ASP A 123 -2.92 -23.99 -19.19
CA ASP A 123 -3.56 -24.57 -17.98
C ASP A 123 -3.24 -23.81 -16.67
N ILE A 124 -2.28 -22.88 -16.72
CA ILE A 124 -1.79 -22.11 -15.56
C ILE A 124 -2.62 -20.83 -15.36
N LEU A 125 -3.43 -20.43 -16.34
CA LEU A 125 -4.17 -19.16 -16.32
C LEU A 125 -5.11 -19.03 -15.11
N SER A 126 -5.88 -20.07 -14.78
CA SER A 126 -6.81 -20.03 -13.65
C SER A 126 -6.06 -19.80 -12.34
N LYS A 127 -5.00 -20.59 -12.09
CA LYS A 127 -4.17 -20.43 -10.90
C LYS A 127 -3.51 -19.06 -10.86
N PHE A 128 -3.00 -18.57 -12.00
CA PHE A 128 -2.38 -17.25 -12.06
C PHE A 128 -3.36 -16.13 -11.69
N VAL A 129 -4.62 -16.23 -12.15
CA VAL A 129 -5.68 -15.29 -11.79
C VAL A 129 -5.97 -15.37 -10.29
N ASP A 130 -6.19 -16.56 -9.74
CA ASP A 130 -6.50 -16.76 -8.31
C ASP A 130 -5.37 -16.21 -7.42
N ASP A 131 -4.13 -16.61 -7.74
CA ASP A 131 -2.94 -16.17 -7.02
C ASP A 131 -2.74 -14.65 -7.14
N SER A 132 -3.27 -13.98 -8.17
CA SER A 132 -3.14 -12.53 -8.33
C SER A 132 -4.02 -11.78 -7.33
N PHE A 133 -5.15 -12.35 -6.90
CA PHE A 133 -6.03 -11.78 -5.89
C PHE A 133 -5.75 -12.25 -4.46
N SER A 134 -4.97 -13.31 -4.29
CA SER A 134 -4.56 -13.77 -2.96
C SER A 134 -3.85 -12.68 -2.16
N LEU A 135 -4.00 -12.71 -0.84
CA LEU A 135 -3.22 -11.90 0.12
C LEU A 135 -2.17 -12.75 0.85
N ASP A 136 -2.10 -14.05 0.54
CA ASP A 136 -1.11 -14.94 1.14
C ASP A 136 0.30 -14.52 0.69
N TYR A 137 1.21 -14.48 1.65
CA TYR A 137 2.61 -14.16 1.41
C TYR A 137 3.25 -15.18 0.49
N ALA A 138 2.93 -16.46 0.67
CA ALA A 138 3.45 -17.53 -0.19
C ALA A 138 3.05 -17.29 -1.65
N ASP A 139 1.82 -16.86 -1.93
CA ASP A 139 1.43 -16.59 -3.32
C ASP A 139 2.16 -15.38 -3.90
N LYS A 140 2.49 -14.37 -3.09
CA LYS A 140 3.16 -13.14 -3.58
C LYS A 140 4.68 -13.24 -3.62
N ALA A 141 5.23 -14.18 -2.87
CA ALA A 141 6.63 -14.22 -2.48
C ALA A 141 7.10 -15.65 -2.17
N TRP A 142 6.59 -16.66 -2.89
CA TRP A 142 6.86 -18.10 -2.67
C TRP A 142 8.35 -18.47 -2.64
N TRP A 143 9.21 -17.60 -3.17
CA TRP A 143 10.66 -17.78 -3.20
C TRP A 143 11.37 -17.35 -1.91
N MET A 144 10.62 -17.01 -0.87
CA MET A 144 11.12 -16.54 0.43
C MET A 144 10.83 -17.52 1.59
N GLU A 145 10.48 -18.76 1.28
CA GLU A 145 10.48 -19.88 2.22
C GLU A 145 11.88 -20.50 2.38
#